data_AF-A0AAU6JK97-F1
#
_entry.id   AF-A0AAU6JK97-F1
#
_cell.length_a   1.000
_cell.length_b   1.000
_cell.length_c   1.000
_cell.angle_alpha   90.00
_cell.angle_beta   90.00
_cell.angle_gamma   90.00
#
_symmetry.space_group_name_H-M   'P 1'
#
loop_
_entity.id
_entity.type
_entity.pdbx_description
1 polymer ?
#
loop_
_entity_poly.entity_id
_entity_poly.type
_entity_poly.pdbx_seq_one_letter_code
_entity_poly.pdbx_strand_id
1 'polypeptide(L)'
;MKLGDAEALVRLVAGGLARDPDPAALDALYESLPRLECQRKCGSACGPVPLSPLERNRIRASGVRWVDGRVITLSVGQRVGTTCTALDQEKMQCRAYEVRPMVCRIWGLVEELACPWGCMPEGGYLDTIEGLRLMNLSLWYGGDLNGMEPSKWERLAANPHRRRLAAEFLAQAKPVQEDARIIQTTIPVRLAS
;
A
#
# COMPACT_ATOMS: atom_id res chain seq x y z
N MET A 1 32.94 4.00 21.13
CA MET A 1 32.33 3.53 19.87
C MET A 1 32.22 4.75 18.95
N LYS A 2 32.91 4.77 17.80
CA LYS A 2 32.87 5.94 16.91
C LYS A 2 31.58 5.88 16.07
N LEU A 3 30.98 7.03 15.76
CA LEU A 3 29.69 7.13 15.05
C LEU A 3 29.65 6.33 13.72
N GLY A 4 30.79 6.09 13.07
CA GLY A 4 30.89 5.30 11.83
C GLY A 4 30.60 3.80 11.99
N ASP A 5 30.79 3.23 13.19
CA ASP A 5 30.53 1.81 13.45
C ASP A 5 29.02 1.52 13.51
N ALA A 6 28.21 2.50 13.92
CA ALA A 6 26.77 2.37 14.03
C ALA A 6 26.09 2.31 12.65
N GLU A 7 26.54 3.09 11.67
CA GLU A 7 25.95 3.07 10.32
C GLU A 7 26.29 1.78 9.57
N ALA A 8 27.53 1.29 9.73
CA ALA A 8 27.95 -0.01 9.19
C ALA A 8 27.18 -1.16 9.86
N LEU A 9 27.01 -1.12 11.18
CA LEU A 9 26.22 -2.12 11.92
C LEU A 9 24.74 -2.08 11.54
N VAL A 10 24.15 -0.89 11.38
CA VAL A 10 22.77 -0.74 10.90
C VAL A 10 22.63 -1.28 9.48
N ARG A 11 23.59 -1.05 8.58
CA ARG A 11 23.56 -1.64 7.23
C ARG A 11 23.72 -3.15 7.25
N LEU A 12 24.58 -3.69 8.12
CA LEU A 12 24.82 -5.12 8.25
C LEU A 12 23.61 -5.85 8.85
N VAL A 13 22.99 -5.26 9.88
CA VAL A 13 21.76 -5.76 10.52
C VAL A 13 20.56 -5.58 9.58
N ALA A 14 20.42 -4.43 8.92
CA ALA A 14 19.36 -4.22 7.92
C ALA A 14 19.52 -5.16 6.71
N GLY A 15 20.75 -5.42 6.26
CA GLY A 15 21.07 -6.38 5.20
C GLY A 15 20.81 -7.84 5.59
N GLY A 16 20.93 -8.18 6.88
CA GLY A 16 20.57 -9.50 7.41
C GLY A 16 19.09 -9.67 7.78
N LEU A 17 18.36 -8.57 7.97
CA LEU A 17 16.91 -8.58 8.18
C LEU A 17 16.16 -8.60 6.85
N ALA A 18 16.63 -7.86 5.84
CA ALA A 18 15.95 -7.70 4.56
C ALA A 18 15.78 -9.06 3.86
N ARG A 19 14.54 -9.33 3.45
CA ARG A 19 14.22 -10.50 2.63
C ARG A 19 14.69 -10.25 1.19
N ASP A 20 15.32 -11.23 0.57
CA ASP A 20 15.63 -11.17 -0.85
C ASP A 20 14.35 -11.04 -1.67
N PRO A 21 14.21 -9.99 -2.50
CA PRO A 21 13.04 -9.82 -3.33
C PRO A 21 12.99 -10.91 -4.42
N ASP A 22 11.78 -11.29 -4.80
CA ASP A 22 11.47 -12.20 -5.91
C ASP A 22 10.70 -11.40 -7.00
N PRO A 23 11.42 -10.80 -7.96
CA PRO A 23 10.79 -9.99 -8.99
C PRO A 23 9.82 -10.77 -9.88
N ALA A 24 10.14 -12.04 -10.18
CA ALA A 24 9.31 -12.87 -11.05
C ALA A 24 7.98 -13.19 -10.38
N ALA A 25 7.98 -13.53 -9.09
CA ALA A 25 6.75 -13.75 -8.34
C ALA A 25 5.93 -12.46 -8.18
N LEU A 26 6.57 -11.31 -8.00
CA LEU A 26 5.86 -10.02 -7.94
C LEU A 26 5.21 -9.66 -9.29
N ASP A 27 5.87 -9.92 -10.41
CA ASP A 27 5.33 -9.67 -11.74
C ASP A 27 4.14 -10.60 -12.04
N ALA A 28 4.28 -11.91 -11.75
CA ALA A 28 3.19 -12.86 -11.87
C ALA A 28 1.97 -12.45 -11.01
N LEU A 29 2.21 -11.90 -9.81
CA LEU A 29 1.15 -11.38 -8.96
C LEU A 29 0.44 -10.17 -9.59
N TYR A 30 1.16 -9.27 -10.25
CA TYR A 30 0.55 -8.15 -10.97
C TYR A 30 -0.28 -8.60 -12.17
N GLU A 31 0.20 -9.60 -12.90
CA GLU A 31 -0.48 -10.17 -14.07
C GLU A 31 -1.76 -10.93 -13.68
N SER A 32 -1.83 -11.46 -12.45
CA SER A 32 -3.03 -12.15 -11.94
C SER A 32 -4.20 -11.22 -11.57
N LEU A 33 -3.99 -9.90 -11.52
CA LEU A 33 -5.03 -8.97 -11.11
C LEU A 33 -6.15 -8.89 -12.17
N PRO A 34 -7.43 -8.77 -11.75
CA PRO A 34 -8.52 -8.49 -12.67
C PRO A 34 -8.26 -7.25 -13.53
N ARG A 35 -8.68 -7.30 -14.80
CA ARG A 35 -8.57 -6.15 -15.69
C ARG A 35 -9.50 -5.03 -15.23
N LEU A 36 -9.01 -3.79 -15.32
CA LEU A 36 -9.74 -2.58 -14.98
C LEU A 36 -9.45 -1.50 -16.00
N GLU A 37 -10.49 -1.05 -16.71
CA GLU A 37 -10.42 0.10 -17.62
C GLU A 37 -10.32 1.40 -16.83
N CYS A 38 -9.10 1.69 -16.35
CA CYS A 38 -8.83 2.78 -15.44
C CYS A 38 -8.80 4.14 -16.16
N GLN A 39 -9.66 5.06 -15.74
CA GLN A 39 -9.73 6.43 -16.29
C GLN A 39 -8.59 7.36 -15.86
N ARG A 40 -7.65 6.90 -15.02
CA ARG A 40 -6.48 7.67 -14.54
C ARG A 40 -6.81 8.98 -13.79
N LYS A 41 -8.01 9.09 -13.21
CA LYS A 41 -8.49 10.26 -12.45
C LYS A 41 -8.09 10.25 -10.96
N CYS A 42 -7.26 9.30 -10.53
CA CYS A 42 -6.89 9.13 -9.13
C CYS A 42 -6.10 10.28 -8.49
N GLY A 43 -5.63 11.26 -9.28
CA GLY A 43 -4.85 12.39 -8.81
C GLY A 43 -5.51 13.16 -7.66
N SER A 44 -6.83 13.38 -7.68
CA SER A 44 -7.52 14.15 -6.63
C SER A 44 -7.71 13.38 -5.32
N ALA A 45 -7.43 12.07 -5.30
CA ALA A 45 -7.44 11.24 -4.08
C ALA A 45 -6.05 10.68 -3.74
N CYS A 46 -5.00 11.13 -4.44
CA CYS A 46 -3.67 10.53 -4.36
C CYS A 46 -2.90 11.00 -3.11
N GLY A 47 -2.53 10.05 -2.25
CA GLY A 47 -1.73 10.27 -1.05
C GLY A 47 -0.46 9.42 -1.01
N PRO A 48 0.32 9.45 0.09
CA PRO A 48 1.46 8.58 0.26
C PRO A 48 0.93 7.16 0.49
N VAL A 49 1.62 6.18 -0.08
CA VAL A 49 1.17 4.79 -0.05
C VAL A 49 2.30 3.86 0.39
N PRO A 50 1.99 2.72 1.02
CA PRO A 50 2.98 1.69 1.29
C PRO A 50 3.44 1.04 -0.02
N LEU A 51 4.72 0.67 -0.08
CA LEU A 51 5.32 -0.06 -1.19
C LEU A 51 6.54 -0.82 -0.70
N SER A 52 6.78 -1.97 -1.30
CA SER A 52 7.93 -2.81 -0.98
C SER A 52 9.26 -2.18 -1.45
N PRO A 53 10.41 -2.64 -0.94
CA PRO A 53 11.73 -2.24 -1.45
C PRO A 53 11.88 -2.42 -2.96
N LEU A 54 11.42 -3.54 -3.52
CA LEU A 54 11.49 -3.79 -4.96
C LEU A 54 10.62 -2.80 -5.76
N GLU A 55 9.39 -2.54 -5.33
CA GLU A 55 8.50 -1.55 -5.96
C GLU A 55 9.13 -0.14 -5.94
N ARG A 56 9.74 0.23 -4.81
CA ARG A 56 10.44 1.51 -4.66
C ARG A 56 11.60 1.63 -5.65
N ASN A 57 12.37 0.56 -5.82
CA ASN A 57 13.46 0.52 -6.77
C ASN A 57 12.96 0.64 -8.22
N ARG A 58 11.84 -0.01 -8.56
CA ARG A 58 11.20 0.10 -9.89
C ARG A 58 10.76 1.52 -10.20
N ILE A 59 10.13 2.21 -9.25
CA ILE A 59 9.71 3.61 -9.41
C ILE A 59 10.93 4.53 -9.62
N ARG A 60 12.00 4.34 -8.83
CA ARG A 60 13.24 5.11 -8.98
C ARG A 60 13.92 4.86 -10.33
N ALA A 61 13.97 3.59 -10.76
CA ALA A 61 14.56 3.20 -12.03
C ALA A 61 13.78 3.76 -13.24
N SER A 62 12.47 4.04 -13.09
CA SER A 62 11.68 4.70 -14.13
C SER A 62 11.91 6.22 -14.20
N GLY A 63 12.87 6.77 -13.45
CA GLY A 63 13.16 8.20 -13.40
C GLY A 63 12.17 9.03 -12.56
N VAL A 64 11.20 8.38 -11.89
CA VAL A 64 10.26 9.08 -11.02
C VAL A 64 10.87 9.23 -9.63
N ARG A 65 10.99 10.47 -9.17
CA ARG A 65 11.42 10.76 -7.81
C ARG A 65 10.36 10.25 -6.83
N TRP A 66 10.77 9.33 -5.97
CA TRP A 66 9.96 8.90 -4.83
C TRP A 66 10.62 9.37 -3.54
N VAL A 67 9.89 10.14 -2.73
CA VAL A 67 10.32 10.44 -1.37
C VAL A 67 9.77 9.34 -0.48
N ASP A 68 10.69 8.60 0.13
CA ASP A 68 10.32 7.63 1.15
C ASP A 68 9.64 8.40 2.25
N GLY A 69 8.39 8.06 2.54
CA GLY A 69 7.67 8.64 3.66
C GLY A 69 8.48 8.39 4.92
N ARG A 70 9.28 9.37 5.34
CA ARG A 70 9.50 9.59 6.76
C ARG A 70 8.11 9.62 7.34
N VAL A 71 7.85 8.78 8.33
CA VAL A 71 6.59 8.74 9.09
C VAL A 71 6.06 10.16 9.21
N ILE A 72 5.05 10.50 8.41
CA ILE A 72 4.37 11.77 8.58
C ILE A 72 3.37 11.46 9.67
N THR A 73 3.75 11.77 10.91
CA THR A 73 2.81 11.79 12.02
C THR A 73 1.82 12.91 11.73
N LEU A 74 0.76 12.60 10.99
CA LEU A 74 -0.36 13.52 10.82
C LEU A 74 -1.16 13.49 12.11
N SER A 75 -1.34 14.65 12.72
CA SER A 75 -2.29 14.81 13.81
C SER A 75 -3.69 14.43 13.30
N VAL A 76 -4.49 13.79 14.15
CA VAL A 76 -5.89 13.45 13.85
C VAL A 76 -6.60 14.70 13.32
N GLY A 77 -7.07 14.66 12.07
CA GLY A 77 -7.78 15.77 11.42
C GLY A 77 -6.94 16.70 10.53
N GLN A 78 -5.62 16.52 10.40
CA GLN A 78 -4.84 17.28 9.41
C GLN A 78 -5.06 16.75 7.99
N ARG A 79 -5.60 17.60 7.11
CA ARG A 79 -5.89 17.29 5.69
C ARG A 79 -4.89 17.89 4.70
N VAL A 80 -3.83 18.54 5.17
CA VAL A 80 -2.94 19.37 4.34
C VAL A 80 -1.53 18.79 4.34
N GLY A 81 -1.01 18.46 3.16
CA GLY A 81 0.44 18.32 2.93
C GLY A 81 1.00 16.93 2.58
N THR A 82 0.19 15.95 2.17
CA THR A 82 0.70 14.60 1.88
C THR A 82 0.34 14.07 0.50
N THR A 83 0.30 14.93 -0.52
CA THR A 83 0.14 14.47 -1.91
C THR A 83 1.25 13.49 -2.29
N CYS A 84 0.91 12.41 -3.00
CA CYS A 84 1.90 11.44 -3.50
C CYS A 84 3.03 12.13 -4.27
N THR A 85 4.29 11.76 -3.99
CA THR A 85 5.44 12.37 -4.66
C THR A 85 5.57 12.01 -6.14
N ALA A 86 4.92 10.93 -6.57
CA ALA A 86 4.80 10.58 -7.99
C ALA A 86 3.69 11.37 -8.72
N LEU A 87 2.84 12.13 -8.03
CA LEU A 87 1.80 12.92 -8.68
C LEU A 87 2.41 14.14 -9.38
N ASP A 88 2.07 14.32 -10.65
CA ASP A 88 2.17 15.61 -11.32
C ASP A 88 1.03 16.49 -10.81
N GLN A 89 1.36 17.50 -10.00
CA GLN A 89 0.37 18.37 -9.36
C GLN A 89 -0.27 19.35 -10.34
N GLU A 90 0.39 19.68 -11.44
CA GLU A 90 -0.16 20.58 -12.46
C GLU A 90 -1.18 19.83 -13.31
N LYS A 91 -0.85 18.60 -13.73
CA LYS A 91 -1.71 17.78 -14.61
C LYS A 91 -2.68 16.89 -13.84
N MET A 92 -2.51 16.76 -12.52
CA MET A 92 -3.24 15.82 -11.67
C MET A 92 -3.13 14.36 -12.17
N GLN A 93 -1.97 13.99 -12.70
CA GLN A 93 -1.70 12.66 -13.28
C GLN A 93 -0.52 11.96 -12.60
N CYS A 94 -0.60 10.64 -12.44
CA CYS A 94 0.47 9.85 -11.84
C CYS A 94 1.63 9.65 -12.83
N ARG A 95 2.83 10.09 -12.47
CA ARG A 95 4.06 9.90 -13.28
C ARG A 95 4.59 8.46 -13.23
N ALA A 96 4.28 7.72 -12.17
CA ALA A 96 4.71 6.33 -11.98
C ALA A 96 3.66 5.31 -12.43
N TYR A 97 2.72 5.67 -13.32
CA TYR A 97 1.53 4.85 -13.58
C TYR A 97 1.84 3.42 -14.03
N GLU A 98 2.83 3.25 -14.92
CA GLU A 98 3.22 1.93 -15.46
C GLU A 98 3.90 1.05 -14.40
N VAL A 99 4.64 1.68 -13.48
CA VAL A 99 5.39 1.03 -12.39
C VAL A 99 4.70 1.19 -11.03
N ARG A 100 3.37 1.34 -11.03
CA ARG A 100 2.57 1.52 -9.80
C ARG A 100 2.82 0.37 -8.81
N PRO A 101 2.88 0.68 -7.50
CA PRO A 101 2.92 -0.34 -6.46
C PRO A 101 1.55 -1.03 -6.33
N MET A 102 1.52 -2.18 -5.65
CA MET A 102 0.35 -3.03 -5.50
C MET A 102 -0.88 -2.29 -4.99
N VAL A 103 -0.74 -1.47 -3.95
CA VAL A 103 -1.84 -0.65 -3.39
C VAL A 103 -2.51 0.24 -4.44
N CYS A 104 -1.75 0.78 -5.39
CA CYS A 104 -2.30 1.58 -6.48
C CYS A 104 -2.87 0.73 -7.62
N ARG A 105 -2.51 -0.55 -7.72
CA ARG A 105 -3.06 -1.51 -8.69
C ARG A 105 -4.39 -2.08 -8.22
N ILE A 106 -4.52 -2.37 -6.93
CA ILE A 106 -5.77 -2.86 -6.32
C ILE A 106 -6.81 -1.76 -6.07
N TRP A 107 -6.42 -0.48 -6.23
CA TRP A 107 -7.35 0.64 -6.20
C TRP A 107 -8.36 0.52 -7.35
N GLY A 108 -9.64 0.42 -7.01
CA GLY A 108 -10.73 0.13 -7.93
C GLY A 108 -10.96 -1.36 -8.19
N LEU A 109 -10.14 -2.26 -7.63
CA LEU A 109 -10.34 -3.72 -7.75
C LEU A 109 -11.02 -4.33 -6.51
N VAL A 110 -10.82 -3.73 -5.33
CA VAL A 110 -11.34 -4.24 -4.04
C VAL A 110 -12.56 -3.42 -3.61
N GLU A 111 -13.57 -4.06 -3.03
CA GLU A 111 -14.83 -3.40 -2.62
C GLU A 111 -14.62 -2.16 -1.75
N GLU A 112 -13.74 -2.25 -0.74
CA GLU A 112 -13.40 -1.13 0.15
C GLU A 112 -12.51 -0.05 -0.49
N LEU A 113 -11.94 -0.36 -1.66
CA LEU A 113 -11.13 0.56 -2.45
C LEU A 113 -11.81 0.87 -3.79
N ALA A 114 -13.14 0.81 -3.84
CA ALA A 114 -13.90 1.08 -5.04
C ALA A 114 -13.54 2.46 -5.63
N CYS A 115 -13.45 2.51 -6.95
CA CYS A 115 -13.03 3.71 -7.64
C CYS A 115 -14.15 4.76 -7.63
N PRO A 116 -13.93 5.98 -7.08
CA PRO A 116 -14.97 7.00 -7.01
C PRO A 116 -15.36 7.59 -8.37
N TRP A 117 -14.61 7.27 -9.43
CA TRP A 117 -14.91 7.65 -10.82
C TRP A 117 -15.62 6.55 -11.61
N GLY A 118 -16.07 5.49 -10.93
CA GLY A 118 -16.86 4.42 -11.55
C GLY A 118 -16.07 3.43 -12.40
N CYS A 119 -14.75 3.34 -12.22
CA CYS A 119 -13.98 2.25 -12.84
C CYS A 119 -14.33 0.95 -12.11
N MET A 120 -14.75 -0.08 -12.86
CA MET A 120 -15.11 -1.38 -12.32
C MET A 120 -14.24 -2.50 -12.90
N PRO A 121 -13.81 -3.46 -12.08
CA PRO A 121 -13.02 -4.60 -12.54
C PRO A 121 -13.88 -5.60 -13.31
N GLU A 122 -13.27 -6.26 -14.29
CA GLU A 122 -13.87 -7.41 -14.96
C GLU A 122 -14.14 -8.53 -13.95
N GLY A 123 -15.37 -9.05 -13.94
CA GLY A 123 -15.79 -10.09 -12.98
C GLY A 123 -16.26 -9.59 -11.61
N GLY A 124 -16.25 -8.28 -11.37
CA GLY A 124 -16.70 -7.67 -10.10
C GLY A 124 -15.57 -7.48 -9.08
N TYR A 125 -15.90 -6.85 -7.95
CA TYR A 125 -14.91 -6.50 -6.93
C TYR A 125 -14.35 -7.73 -6.22
N LEU A 126 -13.05 -7.68 -5.93
CA LEU A 126 -12.41 -8.56 -4.97
C LEU A 126 -12.89 -8.22 -3.56
N ASP A 127 -13.04 -9.24 -2.73
CA ASP A 127 -13.31 -9.02 -1.33
C ASP A 127 -12.09 -8.42 -0.61
N THR A 128 -12.35 -7.86 0.56
CA THR A 128 -11.35 -7.17 1.38
C THR A 128 -10.21 -8.09 1.83
N ILE A 129 -10.49 -9.37 2.09
CA ILE A 129 -9.49 -10.34 2.53
C ILE A 129 -8.52 -10.66 1.38
N GLU A 130 -9.02 -10.77 0.16
CA GLU A 130 -8.20 -10.94 -1.03
C GLU A 130 -7.35 -9.70 -1.30
N GLY A 131 -7.92 -8.49 -1.15
CA GLY A 131 -7.15 -7.25 -1.22
C GLY A 131 -5.97 -7.21 -0.24
N LEU A 132 -6.21 -7.61 1.02
CA LEU A 132 -5.16 -7.73 2.03
C LEU A 132 -4.13 -8.81 1.70
N ARG A 133 -4.57 -9.95 1.16
CA ARG A 133 -3.69 -11.03 0.69
C ARG A 133 -2.75 -10.52 -0.39
N LEU A 134 -3.26 -9.83 -1.40
CA LEU A 134 -2.47 -9.24 -2.49
C LEU A 134 -1.44 -8.23 -1.96
N MET A 135 -1.85 -7.37 -1.02
CA MET A 135 -0.92 -6.45 -0.34
C MET A 135 0.19 -7.19 0.39
N ASN A 136 -0.15 -8.23 1.16
CA ASN A 136 0.83 -9.03 1.89
C ASN A 136 1.82 -9.73 0.94
N LEU A 137 1.31 -10.32 -0.15
CA LEU A 137 2.13 -10.99 -1.15
C LEU A 137 3.07 -10.00 -1.86
N SER A 138 2.61 -8.79 -2.20
CA SER A 138 3.49 -7.76 -2.77
C SER A 138 4.60 -7.35 -1.82
N LEU A 139 4.28 -7.14 -0.54
CA LEU A 139 5.29 -6.83 0.48
C LEU A 139 6.30 -7.97 0.61
N TRP A 140 5.83 -9.22 0.65
CA TRP A 140 6.66 -10.41 0.78
C TRP A 140 7.59 -10.63 -0.42
N TYR A 141 7.03 -10.67 -1.64
CA TYR A 141 7.84 -10.84 -2.86
C TYR A 141 8.70 -9.61 -3.15
N GLY A 142 8.30 -8.43 -2.68
CA GLY A 142 9.07 -7.22 -2.84
C GLY A 142 10.19 -7.01 -1.81
N GLY A 143 10.39 -7.96 -0.88
CA GLY A 143 11.48 -7.93 0.09
C GLY A 143 11.22 -7.09 1.35
N ASP A 144 9.97 -6.74 1.64
CA ASP A 144 9.60 -5.98 2.83
C ASP A 144 9.56 -6.88 4.08
N LEU A 145 10.11 -6.38 5.19
CA LEU A 145 10.14 -7.08 6.48
C LEU A 145 8.75 -7.32 7.08
N ASN A 146 7.78 -6.49 6.71
CA ASN A 146 6.41 -6.59 7.18
C ASN A 146 5.58 -7.56 6.32
N GLY A 147 6.13 -8.01 5.19
CA GLY A 147 5.53 -9.08 4.41
C GLY A 147 5.49 -10.38 5.22
N MET A 148 4.35 -11.04 5.22
CA MET A 148 4.20 -12.35 5.84
C MET A 148 4.32 -13.45 4.80
N GLU A 149 4.97 -14.55 5.18
CA GLU A 149 5.06 -15.75 4.35
C GLU A 149 3.66 -16.18 3.85
N PRO A 150 3.49 -16.49 2.55
CA PRO A 150 2.20 -16.88 1.98
C PRO A 150 1.50 -18.00 2.76
N SER A 151 2.23 -19.06 3.11
CA SER A 151 1.68 -20.20 3.87
C SER A 151 1.19 -19.78 5.27
N LYS A 152 1.88 -18.82 5.89
CA LYS A 152 1.51 -18.28 7.19
C LYS A 152 0.29 -17.36 7.08
N TRP A 153 0.22 -16.54 6.03
CA TRP A 153 -0.97 -15.75 5.72
C TRP A 153 -2.19 -16.64 5.54
N GLU A 154 -2.09 -17.70 4.74
CA GLU A 154 -3.19 -18.63 4.48
C GLU A 154 -3.69 -19.31 5.76
N ARG A 155 -2.77 -19.74 6.64
CA ARG A 155 -3.14 -20.25 7.97
C ARG A 155 -3.87 -19.22 8.83
N LEU A 156 -3.47 -17.95 8.76
CA LEU A 156 -4.14 -16.88 9.51
C LEU A 156 -5.51 -16.55 8.92
N ALA A 157 -5.61 -16.46 7.60
CA ALA A 157 -6.84 -16.16 6.87
C ALA A 157 -7.85 -17.31 6.95
N ALA A 158 -7.40 -18.55 7.16
CA ALA A 158 -8.27 -19.70 7.41
C ALA A 158 -8.96 -19.66 8.79
N ASN A 159 -8.52 -18.81 9.72
CA ASN A 159 -9.12 -18.69 11.05
C ASN A 159 -10.36 -17.77 11.03
N PRO A 160 -11.59 -18.29 11.25
CA PRO A 160 -12.82 -17.50 11.14
C PRO A 160 -12.89 -16.30 12.08
N HIS A 161 -12.34 -16.45 13.29
CA HIS A 161 -12.30 -15.37 14.28
C HIS A 161 -11.39 -14.23 13.83
N ARG A 162 -10.26 -14.54 13.20
CA ARG A 162 -9.33 -13.52 12.68
C ARG A 162 -9.84 -12.87 11.40
N ARG A 163 -10.54 -13.61 10.52
CA ARG A 163 -11.25 -13.02 9.36
C ARG A 163 -12.23 -11.95 9.81
N ARG A 164 -13.04 -12.26 10.83
CA ARG A 164 -14.00 -11.31 11.42
C ARG A 164 -13.30 -10.07 11.96
N LEU A 165 -12.23 -10.22 12.75
CA LEU A 165 -11.48 -9.08 13.29
C LEU A 165 -10.83 -8.21 12.20
N ALA A 166 -10.28 -8.82 11.14
CA ALA A 166 -9.72 -8.07 10.02
C ALA A 166 -10.79 -7.29 9.24
N ALA A 167 -11.95 -7.92 9.01
CA ALA A 167 -13.10 -7.26 8.40
C ALA A 167 -13.64 -6.12 9.28
N GLU A 168 -13.74 -6.31 10.60
CA GLU A 168 -14.15 -5.28 11.56
C GLU A 168 -13.15 -4.11 11.61
N PHE A 169 -11.84 -4.39 11.62
CA PHE A 169 -10.79 -3.38 11.59
C PHE A 169 -10.85 -2.52 10.32
N LEU A 170 -11.13 -3.13 9.16
CA LEU A 170 -11.24 -2.41 7.90
C LEU A 170 -12.61 -1.74 7.72
N ALA A 171 -13.69 -2.30 8.26
CA ALA A 171 -15.00 -1.63 8.30
C ALA A 171 -14.97 -0.39 9.19
N GLN A 172 -14.18 -0.40 10.28
CA GLN A 172 -13.88 0.79 11.08
C GLN A 172 -12.95 1.78 10.36
N ALA A 173 -12.26 1.32 9.29
CA ALA A 173 -11.47 2.16 8.39
C ALA A 173 -12.25 2.62 7.14
N LYS A 174 -13.54 2.28 7.01
CA LYS A 174 -14.39 2.89 5.97
C LYS A 174 -14.51 4.40 6.26
N PRO A 175 -14.38 5.27 5.24
CA PRO A 175 -14.75 6.66 5.39
C PRO A 175 -16.25 6.73 5.67
N VAL A 176 -16.62 7.45 6.73
CA VAL A 176 -18.01 7.80 7.03
C VAL A 176 -18.62 8.44 5.77
N GLN A 177 -19.50 7.71 5.10
CA GLN A 177 -20.42 8.30 4.15
C GLN A 177 -21.58 8.87 4.96
N GLU A 178 -21.50 10.17 5.23
CA GLU A 178 -22.62 11.10 5.08
C GLU A 178 -22.04 12.52 5.11
N ASP A 179 -22.33 13.27 4.05
CA ASP A 179 -21.96 14.66 3.79
C ASP A 179 -20.46 15.00 3.65
N ALA A 180 -19.94 14.73 2.44
CA ALA A 180 -18.99 15.58 1.71
C ALA A 180 -17.87 16.27 2.51
N ARG A 181 -17.22 15.59 3.48
CA ARG A 181 -15.96 16.07 4.08
C ARG A 181 -15.07 14.90 4.49
N ILE A 182 -14.48 14.23 3.50
CA ILE A 182 -13.22 13.42 3.54
C ILE A 182 -12.60 13.30 4.94
N ILE A 183 -12.85 12.21 5.67
CA ILE A 183 -12.11 11.86 6.89
C ILE A 183 -11.24 10.64 6.58
N GLN A 184 -9.92 10.83 6.58
CA GLN A 184 -8.95 9.73 6.65
C GLN A 184 -9.10 9.06 8.01
N THR A 185 -9.39 7.75 8.02
CA THR A 185 -9.45 6.92 9.23
C THR A 185 -8.03 6.46 9.61
N THR A 186 -7.57 6.80 10.81
CA THR A 186 -6.39 6.17 11.43
C THR A 186 -6.80 5.51 12.74
N ILE A 187 -6.41 4.25 12.90
CA ILE A 187 -6.53 3.45 14.11
C ILE A 187 -5.84 4.17 15.28
N PRO A 188 -6.51 4.36 16.44
CA PRO A 188 -5.88 5.04 17.57
C PRO A 188 -4.95 4.07 18.32
N VAL A 189 -3.66 4.40 18.38
CA VAL A 189 -2.78 3.88 19.44
C VAL A 189 -2.93 4.81 20.64
N ARG A 190 -3.57 4.33 21.71
CA ARG A 190 -3.56 5.03 23.01
C ARG A 190 -2.12 5.06 23.51
N LEU A 191 -1.54 6.24 23.64
CA LEU A 191 -0.36 6.42 24.48
C LEU A 191 -0.84 6.37 25.94
N ALA A 192 -0.36 5.37 26.68
CA ALA A 192 -0.53 5.32 28.12
C ALA A 192 0.22 6.50 28.74
N SER A 193 -0.50 7.24 29.58
CA SER A 193 -0.05 8.33 30.44
C SER A 193 0.95 7.88 31.49
#